data_AF-A0A6L4A3T2-F1
#
_entry.id   AF-A0A6L4A3T2-F1
#
_cell.length_a   1.000
_cell.length_b   1.000
_cell.length_c   1.000
_cell.angle_alpha   90.00
_cell.angle_beta   90.00
_cell.angle_gamma   90.00
#
_symmetry.space_group_name_H-M   'P 1'
#
loop_
_entity.id
_entity.type
_entity.pdbx_description
1 polymer ?
#
loop_
_entity_poly.entity_id
_entity_poly.type
_entity_poly.pdbx_seq_one_letter_code
_entity_poly.pdbx_strand_id
1 'polypeptide(L)'
;MKVKINRDVCPAHLAFCERCLGQFLKEPLGYERRCFEELVDDGREELTIELHSKGHDVVMTLTPEQRRLVAGDGWSYFAGFMPDMYRNDLARAKK
;
A
#
# COMPACT_ATOMS: atom_id res chain seq x y z
N MET A 1 -0.87 -0.83 -15.23
CA MET A 1 -1.94 -0.36 -14.34
C MET A 1 -1.37 0.58 -13.29
N LYS A 2 -2.16 1.49 -12.73
CA LYS A 2 -1.74 2.40 -11.65
C LYS A 2 -2.76 2.42 -10.51
N VAL A 3 -2.28 2.39 -9.27
CA VAL A 3 -3.09 2.59 -8.07
C VAL A 3 -2.50 3.69 -7.19
N LYS A 4 -3.36 4.57 -6.67
CA LYS A 4 -3.03 5.56 -5.65
C LYS A 4 -3.66 5.17 -4.33
N ILE A 5 -2.84 5.04 -3.30
CA ILE A 5 -3.23 4.56 -1.97
C ILE A 5 -2.86 5.62 -0.96
N ASN A 6 -3.86 6.08 -0.20
CA ASN A 6 -3.65 6.91 0.96
C ASN A 6 -3.87 6.06 2.21
N ARG A 7 -2.78 5.66 2.85
CA ARG A 7 -2.86 4.91 4.12
C ARG A 7 -3.43 5.80 5.22
N ASP A 8 -3.20 7.11 5.20
CA ASP A 8 -3.55 8.03 6.30
C ASP A 8 -5.04 8.06 6.63
N VAL A 9 -5.89 7.83 5.63
CA VAL A 9 -7.34 7.72 5.81
C VAL A 9 -7.81 6.39 6.42
N CYS A 10 -6.94 5.38 6.51
CA CYS A 10 -7.27 4.07 7.06
C CYS A 10 -6.81 3.93 8.52
N PRO A 11 -7.71 3.67 9.48
CA PRO A 11 -7.33 3.52 10.89
C PRO A 11 -6.76 2.13 11.22
N ALA A 12 -6.67 1.22 10.25
CA ALA A 12 -6.27 -0.16 10.49
C ALA A 12 -4.76 -0.31 10.77
N HIS A 13 -4.42 -1.34 11.55
CA HIS A 13 -3.04 -1.71 11.87
C HIS A 13 -2.24 -2.07 10.60
N LEU A 14 -0.91 -1.89 10.61
CA LEU A 14 -0.05 -2.12 9.43
C LEU A 14 -0.22 -3.52 8.84
N ALA A 15 -0.30 -4.56 9.68
CA ALA A 15 -0.55 -5.94 9.24
C ALA A 15 -1.83 -6.09 8.40
N PHE A 16 -2.88 -5.30 8.65
CA PHE A 16 -4.06 -5.30 7.79
C PHE A 16 -3.79 -4.62 6.45
N CYS A 17 -3.02 -3.53 6.45
CA CYS A 17 -2.61 -2.85 5.23
C CYS A 17 -1.76 -3.77 4.34
N GLU A 18 -0.81 -4.50 4.92
CA GLU A 18 0.01 -5.49 4.21
C GLU A 18 -0.84 -6.61 3.60
N ARG A 19 -1.80 -7.15 4.35
CA ARG A 19 -2.73 -8.16 3.81
C ARG A 19 -3.63 -7.62 2.71
N CYS A 20 -4.11 -6.39 2.85
CA CYS A 20 -4.95 -5.75 1.83
C CYS A 20 -4.19 -5.53 0.55
N LEU A 21 -2.98 -4.96 0.64
CA LEU A 21 -2.15 -4.74 -0.52
C LEU A 21 -1.70 -6.06 -1.14
N GLY A 22 -1.34 -7.06 -0.32
CA GLY A 22 -0.96 -8.39 -0.81
C GLY A 22 -2.08 -9.08 -1.60
N GLN A 23 -3.34 -8.92 -1.18
CA GLN A 23 -4.48 -9.45 -1.94
C GLN A 23 -4.68 -8.69 -3.25
N PHE A 24 -4.59 -7.35 -3.23
CA PHE A 24 -4.65 -6.53 -4.43
C PHE A 24 -3.56 -6.89 -5.46
N LEU A 25 -2.33 -7.13 -5.00
CA LEU A 25 -1.22 -7.50 -5.87
C LEU A 25 -1.43 -8.85 -6.58
N LYS A 26 -2.15 -9.77 -5.93
CA LYS A 26 -2.56 -11.06 -6.52
C LYS A 26 -3.70 -10.87 -7.52
N GLU A 27 -4.69 -10.06 -7.17
CA GLU A 27 -5.93 -9.86 -7.94
C GLU A 27 -6.28 -8.35 -8.04
N PRO A 28 -5.63 -7.59 -8.94
CA PRO A 28 -5.74 -6.14 -8.99
C PRO A 28 -7.12 -5.62 -9.43
N LEU A 29 -7.85 -6.43 -10.21
CA LEU A 29 -9.17 -6.07 -10.77
C LEU A 29 -10.34 -6.51 -9.89
N GLY A 30 -10.09 -7.20 -8.78
CA GLY A 30 -11.14 -7.76 -7.91
C GLY A 30 -11.15 -7.22 -6.49
N TYR A 31 -10.23 -6.30 -6.16
CA TYR A 31 -9.98 -5.91 -4.79
C TYR A 31 -9.77 -4.41 -4.63
N GLU A 32 -10.82 -3.73 -4.17
CA GLU A 32 -10.76 -2.31 -3.80
C GLU A 32 -10.95 -2.13 -2.30
N ARG A 33 -10.38 -1.04 -1.78
CA ARG A 33 -10.44 -0.66 -0.37
C ARG A 33 -10.61 0.84 -0.22
N ARG A 34 -11.15 1.26 0.93
CA ARG A 34 -11.37 2.68 1.27
C ARG A 34 -10.10 3.55 1.26
N CYS A 35 -8.92 2.95 1.39
CA CYS A 35 -7.65 3.67 1.27
C CYS A 35 -7.16 3.84 -0.17
N PHE A 36 -7.83 3.24 -1.16
CA PHE A 36 -7.47 3.40 -2.56
C PHE A 36 -8.20 4.63 -3.06
N GLU A 37 -7.44 5.67 -3.37
CA GLU A 37 -7.99 6.95 -3.87
C GLU A 37 -8.28 6.85 -5.36
N GLU A 38 -7.46 6.10 -6.09
CA GLU A 38 -7.54 6.01 -7.54
C GLU A 38 -7.03 4.64 -8.01
N LEU A 39 -7.74 4.03 -8.97
CA LEU A 39 -7.31 2.83 -9.67
C LEU A 39 -7.56 3.05 -11.16
N VAL A 40 -6.49 3.05 -11.96
CA VAL A 40 -6.53 3.29 -13.40
C VAL A 40 -5.85 2.15 -14.12
N ASP A 41 -6.57 1.55 -15.07
CA ASP A 41 -5.93 0.68 -16.05
C ASP A 41 -5.34 1.54 -17.17
N ASP A 42 -4.01 1.62 -17.21
CA ASP A 42 -3.24 2.38 -18.22
C ASP A 42 -2.77 1.49 -19.39
N GLY A 43 -3.22 0.21 -19.44
CA GLY A 43 -2.84 -0.76 -20.46
C GLY A 43 -1.43 -1.31 -20.35
N ARG A 44 -0.67 -0.95 -19.30
CA ARG A 44 0.69 -1.47 -19.05
C ARG A 44 0.63 -2.75 -18.22
N GLU A 45 1.54 -3.67 -18.52
CA GLU A 45 1.71 -4.94 -17.80
C GLU A 45 2.26 -4.75 -16.37
N GLU A 46 3.05 -3.70 -16.19
CA GLU A 46 3.58 -3.26 -14.91
C GLU A 46 2.48 -2.60 -14.05
N LEU A 47 2.63 -2.68 -12.74
CA LEU A 47 1.77 -1.99 -11.79
C LEU A 47 2.54 -0.90 -11.08
N THR A 48 2.10 0.34 -11.23
CA THR A 48 2.61 1.46 -10.44
C THR A 48 1.74 1.68 -9.21
N ILE A 49 2.38 1.76 -8.05
CA ILE A 49 1.75 2.02 -6.76
C ILE A 49 2.28 3.35 -6.25
N GLU A 50 1.38 4.29 -6.02
CA GLU A 50 1.65 5.54 -5.31
C GLU A 50 1.06 5.42 -3.91
N LEU A 51 1.91 5.34 -2.89
CA LEU A 51 1.51 5.17 -1.50
C LEU A 51 1.86 6.41 -0.68
N HIS A 52 0.83 7.04 -0.11
CA HIS A 52 0.96 8.05 0.92
C HIS A 52 0.82 7.43 2.31
N SER A 53 1.79 7.66 3.20
CA SER A 53 1.73 7.22 4.59
C SER A 53 2.53 8.15 5.50
N LYS A 54 1.88 8.74 6.51
CA LYS A 54 2.47 9.65 7.51
C LYS A 54 3.24 10.82 6.88
N GLY A 55 2.70 11.41 5.81
CA GLY A 55 3.37 12.51 5.10
C GLY A 55 4.55 12.10 4.21
N HIS A 56 4.78 10.80 4.03
CA HIS A 56 5.73 10.29 3.05
C HIS A 56 4.99 9.71 1.85
N ASP A 57 5.45 10.09 0.66
CA ASP A 57 5.01 9.53 -0.61
C ASP A 57 6.06 8.56 -1.14
N VAL A 58 5.61 7.35 -1.50
CA VAL A 58 6.44 6.35 -2.14
C VAL A 58 5.80 5.92 -3.44
N VAL A 59 6.59 5.94 -4.51
CA VAL A 59 6.18 5.46 -5.82
C VAL A 59 7.04 4.25 -6.18
N MET A 60 6.39 3.14 -6.50
CA MET A 60 7.06 1.93 -6.97
C MET A 60 6.35 1.39 -8.20
N THR A 61 7.14 0.96 -9.19
CA THR A 61 6.63 0.26 -10.38
C THR A 61 7.12 -1.17 -10.32
N LEU A 62 6.17 -2.10 -10.33
CA LEU A 62 6.41 -3.52 -10.15
C LEU A 62 6.07 -4.29 -11.42
N THR A 63 7.00 -5.13 -11.87
CA THR A 63 6.72 -6.13 -12.90
C THR A 63 5.76 -7.22 -12.37
N PRO A 64 5.12 -8.02 -13.22
CA PRO A 64 4.27 -9.14 -12.78
C PRO A 64 4.95 -10.12 -11.83
N GLU A 65 6.25 -10.35 -12.02
CA GLU A 65 7.03 -11.23 -11.16
C GLU A 65 7.29 -10.59 -9.79
N GLN A 66 7.69 -9.32 -9.77
CA GLN A 66 7.89 -8.55 -8.53
C GLN A 66 6.58 -8.43 -7.74
N ARG A 67 5.44 -8.23 -8.41
CA ARG A 67 4.12 -8.21 -7.74
C ARG A 67 3.86 -9.47 -6.93
N ARG A 68 4.19 -10.64 -7.48
CA ARG A 68 3.98 -11.93 -6.80
C ARG A 68 4.88 -12.07 -5.56
N LEU A 69 6.12 -11.61 -5.65
CA LEU A 69 7.05 -11.59 -4.52
C LEU A 69 6.58 -10.63 -3.42
N VAL A 70 6.24 -9.39 -3.78
CA VAL A 70 5.75 -8.37 -2.85
C VAL A 70 4.44 -8.80 -2.17
N ALA A 71 3.58 -9.53 -2.88
CA ALA A 71 2.34 -10.06 -2.33
C ALA A 71 2.54 -11.16 -1.27
N GLY A 72 3.69 -11.84 -1.28
CA GLY A 72 4.07 -12.85 -0.30
C GLY A 72 4.88 -12.28 0.87
N ASP A 73 5.88 -11.46 0.57
CA ASP A 73 6.90 -11.02 1.54
C ASP A 73 6.56 -9.69 2.24
N GLY A 74 5.58 -8.96 1.72
CA GLY A 74 5.16 -7.66 2.27
C GLY A 74 5.87 -6.48 1.61
N TRP A 75 5.10 -5.42 1.34
CA TRP A 75 5.56 -4.24 0.60
C TRP A 75 6.53 -3.34 1.38
N SER A 76 6.52 -3.43 2.71
CA SER A 76 7.39 -2.66 3.60
C SER A 76 8.88 -2.94 3.34
N TYR A 77 9.21 -4.14 2.86
CA TYR A 77 10.56 -4.50 2.41
C TYR A 77 10.98 -3.75 1.14
N PHE A 78 10.04 -3.48 0.24
CA PHE A 78 10.29 -2.89 -1.09
C PHE A 78 10.15 -1.36 -1.11
N ALA A 79 9.42 -0.78 -0.16
CA ALA A 79 9.27 0.66 -0.04
C ALA A 79 10.54 1.39 0.42
N GLY A 80 11.61 0.68 0.80
CA GLY A 80 12.86 1.28 1.28
C GLY A 80 12.73 2.01 2.62
N PHE A 81 11.55 1.99 3.25
CA PHE A 81 11.30 2.49 4.59
C PHE A 81 10.31 1.56 5.31
N MET A 82 10.55 1.28 6.60
CA MET A 82 9.59 0.57 7.43
C MET A 82 8.57 1.58 7.98
N PRO A 83 7.29 1.52 7.59
CA PRO A 83 6.26 2.31 8.24
C PRO A 83 6.11 1.84 9.68
N ASP A 84 5.83 2.74 10.62
CA ASP A 84 5.57 2.34 12.00
C ASP A 84 4.50 1.24 12.07
N MET A 85 4.83 0.13 12.75
CA MET A 85 3.92 -1.00 12.97
C MET A 85 2.60 -0.54 13.61
N TYR A 86 2.69 0.39 14.57
CA TYR A 86 1.56 0.95 15.30
C TYR A 86 1.37 2.44 14.93
N ARG A 87 0.12 2.88 14.72
CA ARG A 87 -0.22 4.31 14.85
C ARG A 87 -0.33 4.63 16.33
N ASN A 88 0.76 5.09 16.95
CA ASN A 88 0.69 5.67 18.28
C ASN A 88 0.23 7.14 18.21
N ASP A 89 -0.97 7.36 17.67
CA ASP A 89 -1.61 8.69 17.74
C ASP A 89 -2.29 8.91 19.11
N LEU A 90 -2.26 7.92 20.01
CA LEU A 90 -2.77 8.05 21.39
C LEU A 90 -1.72 8.55 22.39
N ALA A 91 -0.46 8.75 22.00
CA ALA A 91 0.58 9.25 22.90
C ALA A 91 0.65 10.79 23.00
N ARG A 92 -0.09 11.53 22.18
CA ARG A 92 -0.15 13.01 22.22
C ARG A 92 -1.46 13.59 22.77
N ALA A 93 -2.28 12.75 23.42
CA ALA A 93 -3.42 13.20 24.20
C ALA A 93 -3.14 12.98 25.70
N LYS A 94 -2.19 13.73 26.26
CA LYS A 94 -2.17 14.11 27.68
C LYS A 94 -1.17 15.25 27.89
N LYS A 95 -1.79 16.43 27.96
CA LYS A 95 -1.28 17.65 28.57
C LYS A 95 -0.93 17.40 30.04
#